data_AF-A0A2V8KJ46-F1
#
_entry.id   AF-A0A2V8KJ46-F1
#
_cell.length_a   1.000
_cell.length_b   1.000
_cell.length_c   1.000
_cell.angle_alpha   90.00
_cell.angle_beta   90.00
_cell.angle_gamma   90.00
#
_symmetry.space_group_name_H-M   'P 1'
#
loop_
_entity.id
_entity.type
_entity.pdbx_description
1 polymer ?
#
loop_
_entity_poly.entity_id
_entity_poly.type
_entity_poly.pdbx_seq_one_letter_code
_entity_poly.pdbx_strand_id
1 'polypeptide(L)'
;RFPVAPVAADEPAGRLQLFQTAFAVGSNPGDLTYEMDPTDLKGIITSVRVGKQLADFLVVAIHCHQNSFAFQAYSQDHHTPDFLIELAHQVIDNGADAFVGHGVHTLRGVEIYKGKPIFYGVSSFFYHRGAAPEIADRSAGPSSGDLVDDSLETLLTTSRFENGKLVEVRLYPADLGQDRTRPPSPEMARRVLERLQTLSKQFGTTVSIQNGIGVIRVASKQTN
;
A
#
# COMPACT_ATOMS: atom_id res chain seq x y z
N ARG A 1 -16.50 -5.86 38.36
CA ARG A 1 -15.51 -6.83 37.82
C ARG A 1 -16.06 -7.27 36.47
N PHE A 2 -15.42 -6.89 35.37
CA PHE A 2 -15.80 -7.42 34.06
C PHE A 2 -15.29 -8.86 33.98
N PRO A 3 -16.14 -9.84 33.65
CA PRO A 3 -15.68 -11.21 33.46
C PRO A 3 -14.73 -11.25 32.27
N VAL A 4 -13.47 -11.55 32.53
CA VAL A 4 -12.50 -11.88 31.48
C VAL A 4 -12.81 -13.31 31.06
N ALA A 5 -13.05 -13.53 29.77
CA ALA A 5 -13.25 -14.87 29.25
C ALA A 5 -12.01 -15.73 29.60
N PRO A 6 -12.19 -16.99 30.04
CA PRO A 6 -11.06 -17.86 30.31
C PRO A 6 -10.20 -18.02 29.05
N VAL A 7 -8.88 -17.91 29.24
CA VAL A 7 -7.88 -18.16 28.20
C VAL A 7 -8.06 -19.60 27.68
N ALA A 8 -8.08 -19.77 26.36
CA ALA A 8 -8.22 -21.11 25.76
C ALA A 8 -7.01 -21.98 26.14
N ALA A 9 -7.25 -23.24 26.50
CA ALA A 9 -6.21 -24.13 27.02
C ALA A 9 -5.12 -24.48 25.98
N ASP A 10 -5.37 -24.18 24.71
CA ASP A 10 -4.54 -24.45 23.55
C ASP A 10 -3.90 -23.18 22.94
N GLU A 11 -3.87 -22.05 23.67
CA GLU A 11 -3.18 -20.86 23.19
C GLU A 11 -1.68 -21.14 22.97
N PRO A 12 -1.13 -20.85 21.77
CA PRO A 12 0.29 -21.01 21.49
C PRO A 12 1.15 -20.18 22.44
N ALA A 13 2.26 -20.76 22.90
CA ALA A 13 3.21 -20.04 23.75
C ALA A 13 3.63 -18.70 23.12
N GLY A 14 3.51 -17.62 23.89
CA GLY A 14 3.83 -16.27 23.44
C GLY A 14 2.72 -15.56 22.66
N ARG A 15 1.52 -16.13 22.57
CA ARG A 15 0.32 -15.47 22.05
C ARG A 15 -0.77 -15.42 23.12
N LEU A 16 -1.63 -14.41 23.04
CA LEU A 16 -2.77 -14.22 23.96
C LEU A 16 -3.93 -13.59 23.21
N GLN A 17 -5.13 -14.15 23.31
CA GLN A 17 -6.35 -13.51 22.82
C GLN A 17 -7.11 -12.86 23.98
N LEU A 18 -7.25 -11.54 23.95
CA LEU A 18 -7.97 -10.80 24.99
C LEU A 18 -8.80 -9.68 24.35
N PHE A 19 -10.06 -9.52 24.77
CA PHE A 19 -10.96 -8.48 24.27
C PHE A 19 -11.07 -8.44 22.73
N GLN A 20 -11.20 -9.61 22.09
CA GLN A 20 -11.24 -9.74 20.62
C GLN A 20 -9.96 -9.22 19.91
N THR A 21 -8.87 -9.03 20.64
CA THR A 21 -7.57 -8.61 20.11
C THR A 21 -6.54 -9.71 20.35
N ALA A 22 -5.76 -10.02 19.31
CA ALA A 22 -4.63 -10.93 19.40
C ALA A 22 -3.38 -10.17 19.84
N PHE A 23 -2.68 -10.70 20.83
CA PHE A 23 -1.39 -10.21 21.31
C PHE A 23 -0.33 -11.27 21.07
N ALA A 24 0.88 -10.83 20.77
CA ALA A 24 2.06 -11.68 20.69
C ALA A 24 3.22 -11.05 21.45
N VAL A 25 4.10 -11.86 22.01
CA VAL A 25 5.35 -11.39 22.63
C VAL A 25 6.25 -10.83 21.52
N GLY A 26 6.56 -9.54 21.61
CA GLY A 26 7.44 -8.83 20.69
C GLY A 26 8.52 -8.04 21.43
N SER A 27 9.47 -7.47 20.68
CA SER A 27 10.56 -6.67 21.24
C SER A 27 10.11 -5.29 21.73
N ASN A 28 9.13 -4.69 21.05
CA ASN A 28 8.62 -3.36 21.40
C ASN A 28 7.10 -3.39 21.64
N PRO A 29 6.61 -2.74 22.70
CA PRO A 29 5.17 -2.59 22.91
C PRO A 29 4.49 -1.81 21.79
N GLY A 30 3.38 -2.33 21.28
CA GLY A 30 2.56 -1.64 20.29
C GLY A 30 2.95 -1.89 18.83
N ASP A 31 4.02 -2.64 18.57
CA ASP A 31 4.33 -3.14 17.22
C ASP A 31 3.18 -4.02 16.73
N LEU A 32 2.74 -3.78 15.50
CA LEU A 32 1.75 -4.60 14.83
C LEU A 32 2.45 -5.55 13.86
N THR A 33 2.02 -6.81 13.87
CA THR A 33 2.39 -7.80 12.87
C THR A 33 1.12 -8.39 12.27
N TYR A 34 1.23 -8.87 11.04
CA TYR A 34 0.09 -9.33 10.27
C TYR A 34 0.37 -10.72 9.74
N GLU A 35 -0.57 -11.61 9.96
CA GLU A 35 -0.58 -12.95 9.37
C GLU A 35 -1.74 -13.01 8.38
N MET A 36 -1.46 -13.40 7.15
CA MET A 36 -2.51 -13.63 6.16
C MET A 36 -3.24 -14.93 6.50
N ASP A 37 -4.57 -14.93 6.40
CA ASP A 37 -5.32 -16.18 6.45
C ASP A 37 -4.93 -17.07 5.25
N PRO A 38 -4.46 -18.31 5.48
CA PRO A 38 -3.98 -19.16 4.39
C PRO A 38 -5.09 -19.59 3.43
N THR A 39 -6.35 -19.62 3.88
CA THR A 39 -7.52 -19.92 3.04
C THR A 39 -7.78 -18.77 2.08
N ASP A 40 -7.77 -17.53 2.59
CA ASP A 40 -7.94 -16.33 1.78
C ASP A 40 -6.80 -16.17 0.77
N LEU A 41 -5.55 -16.34 1.23
CA LEU A 41 -4.38 -16.31 0.35
C LEU A 41 -4.52 -17.33 -0.79
N LYS A 42 -4.87 -18.58 -0.47
CA LYS A 42 -5.10 -19.61 -1.49
C LYS A 42 -6.21 -19.23 -2.47
N GLY A 43 -7.31 -18.65 -1.98
CA GLY A 43 -8.42 -18.16 -2.81
C GLY A 43 -7.99 -17.06 -3.77
N ILE A 44 -7.22 -16.08 -3.27
CA ILE A 44 -6.65 -14.98 -4.06
C ILE A 44 -5.73 -15.54 -5.14
N ILE A 45 -4.77 -16.39 -4.78
CA ILE A 45 -3.83 -16.98 -5.74
C ILE A 45 -4.54 -17.83 -6.79
N THR A 46 -5.58 -18.57 -6.41
CA THR A 46 -6.40 -19.32 -7.37
C THR A 46 -7.07 -18.37 -8.36
N SER A 47 -7.65 -17.27 -7.87
CA SER A 47 -8.30 -16.27 -8.71
C SER A 47 -7.34 -15.59 -9.68
N VAL A 48 -6.11 -15.29 -9.23
CA VAL A 48 -5.04 -14.74 -10.09
C VAL A 48 -4.67 -15.71 -11.20
N ARG A 49 -4.44 -16.99 -10.89
CA ARG A 49 -4.06 -18.00 -11.88
C ARG A 49 -5.16 -18.22 -12.93
N VAL A 50 -6.42 -18.29 -12.49
CA VAL A 50 -7.57 -18.42 -13.40
C VAL A 50 -7.72 -17.17 -14.26
N GLY A 51 -7.64 -15.98 -13.65
CA GLY A 51 -7.73 -14.71 -14.36
C GLY A 51 -6.65 -14.57 -15.43
N LYS A 52 -5.41 -14.98 -15.13
CA LYS A 52 -4.31 -14.92 -16.09
C LYS A 52 -4.49 -15.86 -17.29
N GLN A 53 -5.17 -16.99 -17.14
CA GLN A 53 -5.50 -17.86 -18.29
C GLN A 53 -6.43 -17.17 -19.30
N LEU A 54 -7.17 -16.15 -18.87
CA LEU A 54 -8.17 -15.44 -19.67
C LEU A 54 -7.74 -14.03 -20.08
N ALA A 55 -6.55 -13.59 -19.67
CA ALA A 55 -6.10 -12.22 -19.84
C ALA A 55 -4.66 -12.14 -20.37
N ASP A 56 -4.46 -11.30 -21.40
CA ASP A 56 -3.13 -10.98 -21.90
C ASP A 56 -2.30 -10.20 -20.86
N PHE A 57 -2.97 -9.38 -20.05
CA PHE A 57 -2.39 -8.54 -19.01
C PHE A 57 -3.27 -8.55 -17.75
N LEU A 58 -2.68 -8.80 -16.58
CA LEU A 58 -3.41 -8.87 -15.31
C LEU A 58 -2.87 -7.87 -14.29
N VAL A 59 -3.73 -7.03 -13.72
CA VAL A 59 -3.40 -6.14 -12.59
C VAL A 59 -4.12 -6.65 -11.35
N VAL A 60 -3.39 -6.78 -10.24
CA VAL A 60 -3.98 -7.04 -8.93
C VAL A 60 -3.94 -5.76 -8.12
N ALA A 61 -5.09 -5.37 -7.56
CA ALA A 61 -5.20 -4.19 -6.70
C ALA A 61 -5.75 -4.57 -5.33
N ILE A 62 -5.27 -3.90 -4.28
CA ILE A 62 -5.72 -4.10 -2.90
C ILE A 62 -5.96 -2.77 -2.19
N HIS A 63 -7.04 -2.72 -1.43
CA HIS A 63 -7.32 -1.68 -0.46
C HIS A 63 -6.83 -2.13 0.94
N CYS A 64 -5.84 -1.43 1.50
CA CYS A 64 -5.09 -1.84 2.69
C CYS A 64 -4.74 -0.63 3.55
N HIS A 65 -4.96 -0.74 4.88
CA HIS A 65 -4.80 0.34 5.87
C HIS A 65 -3.81 -0.01 7.00
N GLN A 66 -3.20 -1.19 6.94
CA GLN A 66 -2.38 -1.78 7.99
C GLN A 66 -1.16 -0.90 8.33
N ASN A 67 -1.01 -0.56 9.61
CA ASN A 67 0.03 0.32 10.17
C ASN A 67 1.11 -0.52 10.89
N SER A 68 2.29 0.04 11.13
CA SER A 68 3.36 -0.61 11.89
C SER A 68 3.14 -0.58 13.39
N PHE A 69 2.38 0.41 13.90
CA PHE A 69 2.22 0.64 15.34
C PHE A 69 0.77 0.94 15.72
N ALA A 70 0.34 0.42 16.88
CA ALA A 70 -1.00 0.63 17.41
C ALA A 70 -1.31 2.08 17.83
N PHE A 71 -0.27 2.88 18.09
CA PHE A 71 -0.37 4.28 18.51
C PHE A 71 -0.15 5.29 17.37
N GLN A 72 -0.03 4.81 16.12
CA GLN A 72 0.09 5.66 14.94
C GLN A 72 -1.30 6.15 14.48
N ALA A 73 -1.35 7.33 13.87
CA ALA A 73 -2.56 7.80 13.20
C ALA A 73 -3.03 6.77 12.17
N TYR A 74 -4.34 6.49 12.15
CA TYR A 74 -4.93 5.49 11.27
C TYR A 74 -4.59 5.82 9.81
N SER A 75 -4.03 4.84 9.08
CA SER A 75 -3.72 4.99 7.67
C SER A 75 -2.86 6.22 7.37
N GLN A 76 -1.73 6.33 8.05
CA GLN A 76 -0.71 7.36 7.78
C GLN A 76 0.71 6.76 7.83
N ASP A 77 0.84 5.48 7.50
CA ASP A 77 2.11 4.76 7.59
C ASP A 77 2.79 4.59 6.24
N HIS A 78 3.95 5.21 6.10
CA HIS A 78 4.82 5.08 4.94
C HIS A 78 5.61 3.77 4.92
N HIS A 79 5.73 3.07 6.05
CA HIS A 79 6.31 1.74 6.08
C HIS A 79 5.40 0.75 5.33
N THR A 80 6.01 -0.16 4.58
CA THR A 80 5.28 -1.18 3.83
C THR A 80 5.27 -2.46 4.67
N PRO A 81 4.11 -2.93 5.14
CA PRO A 81 4.02 -4.13 5.96
C PRO A 81 4.51 -5.38 5.19
N ASP A 82 5.19 -6.27 5.90
CA ASP A 82 5.78 -7.49 5.31
C ASP A 82 4.75 -8.36 4.58
N PHE A 83 3.55 -8.53 5.15
CA PHE A 83 2.49 -9.33 4.51
C PHE A 83 2.08 -8.77 3.14
N LEU A 84 2.15 -7.44 2.96
CA LEU A 84 1.78 -6.78 1.71
C LEU A 84 2.89 -6.99 0.66
N ILE A 85 4.15 -7.01 1.08
CA ILE A 85 5.28 -7.39 0.24
C ILE A 85 5.12 -8.84 -0.21
N GLU A 86 4.87 -9.75 0.73
CA GLU A 86 4.66 -11.17 0.45
C GLU A 86 3.49 -11.38 -0.51
N LEU A 87 2.33 -10.77 -0.26
CA LEU A 87 1.16 -10.87 -1.12
C LEU A 87 1.47 -10.37 -2.54
N ALA A 88 2.13 -9.22 -2.67
CA ALA A 88 2.48 -8.65 -3.96
C ALA A 88 3.42 -9.59 -4.75
N HIS A 89 4.42 -10.18 -4.09
CA HIS A 89 5.32 -11.16 -4.72
C HIS A 89 4.58 -12.43 -5.12
N GLN A 90 3.73 -12.97 -4.24
CA GLN A 90 2.94 -14.18 -4.49
C GLN A 90 2.02 -14.02 -5.72
N VAL A 91 1.33 -12.88 -5.86
CA VAL A 91 0.45 -12.68 -7.01
C VAL A 91 1.21 -12.45 -8.32
N ILE A 92 2.35 -11.75 -8.29
CA ILE A 92 3.23 -11.62 -9.47
C ILE A 92 3.76 -13.00 -9.88
N ASP A 93 4.22 -13.80 -8.92
CA ASP A 93 4.73 -15.15 -9.15
C ASP A 93 3.68 -16.11 -9.72
N ASN A 94 2.41 -15.82 -9.49
CA ASN A 94 1.29 -16.61 -10.00
C ASN A 94 0.61 -16.01 -11.24
N GLY A 95 1.17 -14.96 -11.83
CA GLY A 95 0.82 -14.50 -13.17
C GLY A 95 0.36 -13.04 -13.29
N ALA A 96 0.31 -12.28 -12.19
CA ALA A 96 0.03 -10.85 -12.28
C ALA A 96 1.17 -10.08 -12.99
N ASP A 97 0.80 -9.10 -13.79
CA ASP A 97 1.73 -8.23 -14.52
C ASP A 97 2.00 -6.90 -13.82
N ALA A 98 1.17 -6.53 -12.85
CA ALA A 98 1.38 -5.40 -11.95
C ALA A 98 0.59 -5.57 -10.65
N PHE A 99 1.06 -4.90 -9.59
CA PHE A 99 0.39 -4.83 -8.29
C PHE A 99 0.18 -3.39 -7.84
N VAL A 100 -1.02 -3.07 -7.34
CA VAL A 100 -1.38 -1.73 -6.87
C VAL A 100 -2.04 -1.79 -5.49
N GLY A 101 -1.29 -1.39 -4.46
CA GLY A 101 -1.79 -1.07 -3.13
C GLY A 101 -2.28 0.37 -3.04
N HIS A 102 -3.43 0.55 -2.40
CA HIS A 102 -3.99 1.84 -2.01
C HIS A 102 -4.72 1.72 -0.67
N GLY A 103 -5.29 2.81 -0.15
CA GLY A 103 -6.05 2.82 1.11
C GLY A 103 -5.32 3.50 2.26
N VAL A 104 -4.02 3.29 2.43
CA VAL A 104 -3.22 3.86 3.54
C VAL A 104 -3.11 5.40 3.54
N HIS A 105 -3.81 6.12 2.65
CA HIS A 105 -3.84 7.59 2.54
C HIS A 105 -2.47 8.31 2.52
N THR A 106 -1.39 7.57 2.36
CA THR A 106 -0.02 8.04 2.23
C THR A 106 0.69 7.25 1.14
N LEU A 107 1.89 7.71 0.80
CA LEU A 107 2.75 7.06 -0.18
C LEU A 107 3.57 5.94 0.46
N ARG A 108 3.67 4.80 -0.23
CA ARG A 108 4.62 3.73 0.10
C ARG A 108 5.61 3.53 -1.05
N GLY A 109 6.63 2.71 -0.81
CA GLY A 109 7.67 2.46 -1.80
C GLY A 109 7.14 1.84 -3.10
N VAL A 110 7.96 1.94 -4.14
CA VAL A 110 7.75 1.31 -5.45
C VAL A 110 8.82 0.25 -5.63
N GLU A 111 8.43 -0.92 -6.14
CA GLU A 111 9.34 -2.01 -6.44
C GLU A 111 9.23 -2.44 -7.91
N ILE A 112 10.36 -2.80 -8.52
CA ILE A 112 10.40 -3.57 -9.76
C ILE A 112 10.76 -5.02 -9.43
N TYR A 113 9.75 -5.85 -9.22
CA TYR A 113 9.93 -7.25 -8.86
C TYR A 113 9.82 -8.13 -10.11
N LYS A 114 10.86 -8.90 -10.43
CA LYS A 114 10.92 -9.76 -11.64
C LYS A 114 10.54 -9.03 -12.94
N GLY A 115 10.86 -7.75 -13.03
CA GLY A 115 10.54 -6.90 -14.18
C GLY A 115 9.07 -6.47 -14.27
N LYS A 116 8.31 -6.59 -13.18
CA LYS A 116 6.92 -6.12 -13.05
C LYS A 116 6.83 -5.02 -12.00
N PRO A 117 5.97 -4.00 -12.17
CA PRO A 117 5.88 -2.90 -11.23
C PRO A 117 4.95 -3.24 -10.07
N ILE A 118 5.38 -2.91 -8.86
CA ILE A 118 4.61 -3.00 -7.63
C ILE A 118 4.56 -1.61 -7.02
N PHE A 119 3.34 -1.11 -6.78
CA PHE A 119 3.10 0.15 -6.10
C PHE A 119 2.45 -0.17 -4.75
N TYR A 120 3.17 -0.01 -3.63
CA TYR A 120 2.64 -0.44 -2.33
C TYR A 120 1.61 0.51 -1.72
N GLY A 121 1.52 1.74 -2.24
CA GLY A 121 0.64 2.79 -1.73
C GLY A 121 0.69 4.00 -2.64
N VAL A 122 -0.29 4.15 -3.52
CA VAL A 122 -0.41 5.30 -4.44
C VAL A 122 -1.14 6.51 -3.82
N SER A 123 -1.49 6.42 -2.53
CA SER A 123 -2.29 7.41 -1.79
C SER A 123 -3.69 7.64 -2.38
N SER A 124 -4.32 8.77 -2.04
CA SER A 124 -5.71 9.13 -2.39
C SER A 124 -5.74 9.94 -3.68
N PHE A 125 -6.52 9.54 -4.69
CA PHE A 125 -6.69 10.32 -5.92
C PHE A 125 -7.81 11.37 -5.82
N PHE A 126 -8.85 11.05 -5.07
CA PHE A 126 -9.92 11.97 -4.67
C PHE A 126 -10.20 11.76 -3.19
N TYR A 127 -10.37 12.85 -2.45
CA TYR A 127 -10.75 12.82 -1.05
C TYR A 127 -11.80 13.88 -0.81
N HIS A 128 -12.95 13.49 -0.27
CA HIS A 128 -13.99 14.45 0.08
C HIS A 128 -13.62 15.10 1.41
N ARG A 129 -13.27 16.39 1.38
CA ARG A 129 -13.13 17.20 2.59
C ARG A 129 -14.49 17.79 2.93
N GLY A 130 -15.11 17.25 3.97
CA GLY A 130 -16.40 17.72 4.45
C GLY A 130 -16.96 16.82 5.52
N ALA A 131 -17.90 17.38 6.28
CA ALA A 131 -18.85 16.66 7.09
C ALA A 131 -19.52 15.54 6.27
N ALA A 132 -19.01 14.31 6.33
CA ALA A 132 -19.82 13.17 5.90
C ALA A 132 -20.96 13.05 6.92
N PRO A 133 -22.24 13.12 6.51
CA PRO A 133 -23.32 12.82 7.43
C PRO A 133 -23.13 11.38 7.87
N GLU A 134 -23.01 11.15 9.18
CA GLU A 134 -22.77 9.81 9.69
C GLU A 134 -24.02 8.96 9.44
N ILE A 135 -23.90 8.05 8.47
CA ILE A 135 -25.06 7.32 7.92
C ILE A 135 -25.49 6.23 8.90
N ALA A 136 -24.53 5.68 9.66
CA ALA A 136 -24.75 4.62 10.64
C ALA A 136 -25.26 5.16 11.99
N ASP A 137 -24.79 6.33 12.42
CA ASP A 137 -25.23 7.00 13.64
C ASP A 137 -25.52 8.49 13.38
N ARG A 138 -26.79 8.80 13.11
CA ARG A 138 -27.25 10.17 12.84
C ARG A 138 -27.19 11.09 14.08
N SER A 139 -26.90 10.56 15.27
CA SER A 139 -26.70 11.35 16.48
C SER A 139 -25.25 11.84 16.62
N ALA A 140 -24.32 11.21 15.92
CA ALA A 140 -22.97 11.72 15.77
C ALA A 140 -23.01 12.97 14.88
N GLY A 141 -22.53 14.09 15.43
CA GLY A 141 -22.26 15.28 14.63
C GLY A 141 -21.22 14.98 13.55
N PRO A 142 -21.16 15.76 12.48
CA PRO A 142 -20.22 15.50 11.41
C PRO A 142 -18.77 15.52 11.91
N SER A 143 -18.03 14.43 11.66
CA SER A 143 -16.60 14.38 11.95
C SER A 143 -15.82 15.00 10.79
N SER A 144 -15.07 16.07 11.07
CA SER A 144 -13.95 16.46 10.22
C SER A 144 -12.76 15.59 10.60
N GLY A 145 -12.42 14.61 9.78
CA GLY A 145 -11.12 13.95 9.90
C GLY A 145 -10.04 15.00 9.62
N ASP A 146 -9.25 15.37 10.63
CA ASP A 146 -8.11 16.25 10.45
C ASP A 146 -7.10 15.55 9.54
N LEU A 147 -7.13 15.88 8.24
CA LEU A 147 -6.14 15.42 7.29
C LEU A 147 -4.81 16.12 7.57
N VAL A 148 -3.83 15.35 8.02
CA VAL A 148 -2.42 15.73 8.06
C VAL A 148 -1.87 15.99 6.64
N ASP A 149 -0.88 16.87 6.51
CA ASP A 149 -0.35 17.38 5.22
C ASP A 149 0.05 16.27 4.23
N ASP A 150 0.54 15.13 4.74
CA ASP A 150 0.95 13.98 3.93
C ASP A 150 -0.21 13.30 3.18
N SER A 151 -1.45 13.45 3.68
CA SER A 151 -2.65 12.91 3.01
C SER A 151 -3.01 13.63 1.71
N LEU A 152 -2.40 14.80 1.46
CA LEU A 152 -2.62 15.58 0.25
C LEU A 152 -1.67 15.20 -0.89
N GLU A 153 -0.67 14.36 -0.61
CA GLU A 153 0.27 13.89 -1.63
C GLU A 153 -0.33 12.69 -2.35
N THR A 154 -0.57 12.84 -3.65
CA THR A 154 -1.08 11.76 -4.51
C THR A 154 -0.07 11.40 -5.59
N LEU A 155 -0.13 10.14 -6.05
CA LEU A 155 0.77 9.62 -7.05
C LEU A 155 0.01 9.03 -8.22
N LEU A 156 0.08 9.73 -9.35
CA LEU A 156 -0.32 9.18 -10.64
C LEU A 156 0.87 8.39 -11.20
N THR A 157 0.62 7.20 -11.73
CA THR A 157 1.69 6.36 -12.28
C THR A 157 1.36 5.91 -13.69
N THR A 158 2.38 5.80 -14.53
CA THR A 158 2.26 5.12 -15.83
C THR A 158 3.34 4.06 -15.93
N SER A 159 2.97 2.90 -16.48
CA SER A 159 3.88 1.79 -16.74
C SER A 159 3.87 1.49 -18.22
N ARG A 160 5.02 1.60 -18.87
CA ARG A 160 5.17 1.39 -20.30
C ARG A 160 5.77 0.01 -20.56
N PHE A 161 5.07 -0.76 -21.37
CA PHE A 161 5.47 -2.10 -21.78
C PHE A 161 5.81 -2.13 -23.27
N GLU A 162 6.86 -2.87 -23.61
CA GLU A 162 7.23 -3.19 -24.99
C GLU A 162 7.39 -4.71 -25.10
N ASN A 163 6.74 -5.33 -26.08
CA ASN A 163 6.79 -6.79 -26.30
C ASN A 163 6.53 -7.61 -25.01
N GLY A 164 5.55 -7.18 -24.21
CA GLY A 164 5.18 -7.82 -22.94
C GLY A 164 6.14 -7.58 -21.76
N LYS A 165 7.20 -6.77 -21.94
CA LYS A 165 8.19 -6.45 -20.91
C LYS A 165 8.06 -5.01 -20.45
N LEU A 166 8.10 -4.78 -19.15
CA LEU A 166 8.14 -3.43 -18.59
C LEU A 166 9.48 -2.79 -18.98
N VAL A 167 9.44 -1.56 -19.51
CA VAL A 167 10.64 -0.82 -19.90
C VAL A 167 10.79 0.49 -19.13
N GLU A 168 9.69 1.10 -18.70
CA GLU A 168 9.71 2.37 -17.97
C GLU A 168 8.49 2.51 -17.07
N VAL A 169 8.70 3.03 -15.86
CA VAL A 169 7.64 3.54 -15.00
C VAL A 169 7.86 5.04 -14.80
N ARG A 170 6.79 5.83 -14.91
CA ARG A 170 6.79 7.24 -14.55
C ARG A 170 5.87 7.50 -13.37
N LEU A 171 6.34 8.35 -12.49
CA LEU A 171 5.74 8.71 -11.21
C LEU A 171 5.47 10.22 -11.24
N TYR A 172 4.20 10.60 -11.21
CA TYR A 172 3.72 11.96 -11.31
C TYR A 172 3.10 12.36 -9.96
N PRO A 173 3.82 13.14 -9.15
CA PRO A 173 3.22 13.73 -7.96
C PRO A 173 2.05 14.61 -8.35
N ALA A 174 1.02 14.64 -7.52
CA ALA A 174 -0.04 15.63 -7.60
C ALA A 174 -0.43 16.11 -6.20
N ASP A 175 -0.96 17.32 -6.17
CA ASP A 175 -1.53 17.93 -4.98
C ASP A 175 -3.03 17.64 -5.00
N LEU A 176 -3.52 16.89 -4.03
CA LEU A 176 -4.94 16.57 -3.91
C LEU A 176 -5.79 17.84 -3.68
N GLY A 177 -5.21 18.89 -3.11
CA GLY A 177 -5.90 20.14 -2.81
C GLY A 177 -7.03 19.99 -1.79
N GLN A 178 -7.80 21.07 -1.59
CA GLN A 178 -8.99 21.04 -0.73
C GLN A 178 -10.24 20.59 -1.50
N ASP A 179 -10.37 21.02 -2.76
CA ASP A 179 -11.59 20.84 -3.57
C ASP A 179 -11.39 19.95 -4.80
N ARG A 180 -10.17 19.91 -5.35
CA ARG A 180 -9.81 19.09 -6.52
C ARG A 180 -8.30 18.86 -6.63
N THR A 181 -7.96 17.70 -7.16
CA THR A 181 -6.59 17.34 -7.54
C THR A 181 -6.05 18.31 -8.60
N ARG A 182 -4.83 18.79 -8.40
CA ARG A 182 -4.15 19.78 -9.24
C ARG A 182 -2.68 19.43 -9.43
N PRO A 183 -2.01 19.99 -10.44
CA PRO A 183 -0.56 19.89 -10.55
C PRO A 183 0.13 20.38 -9.26
N PRO A 184 1.19 19.70 -8.81
CA PRO A 184 1.89 20.06 -7.58
C PRO A 184 2.77 21.32 -7.81
N SER A 185 3.15 21.99 -6.72
CA SER A 185 4.27 22.95 -6.79
C SER A 185 5.59 22.22 -7.08
N PRO A 186 6.61 22.88 -7.66
CA PRO A 186 7.93 22.27 -7.85
C PRO A 186 8.54 21.71 -6.55
N GLU A 187 8.33 22.41 -5.43
CA GLU A 187 8.81 22.00 -4.11
C GLU A 187 8.11 20.73 -3.61
N MET A 188 6.79 20.66 -3.75
CA MET A 188 6.01 19.48 -3.39
C MET A 188 6.40 18.28 -4.28
N ALA A 189 6.50 18.49 -5.59
CA ALA A 189 6.90 17.44 -6.52
C ALA A 189 8.28 16.87 -6.14
N ARG A 190 9.25 17.73 -5.83
CA ARG A 190 10.58 17.31 -5.37
C ARG A 190 10.51 16.52 -4.07
N ARG A 191 9.77 17.03 -3.06
CA ARG A 191 9.60 16.38 -1.75
C ARG A 191 8.99 14.97 -1.89
N VAL A 192 7.91 14.84 -2.64
CA VAL A 192 7.22 13.57 -2.91
C VAL A 192 8.17 12.57 -3.59
N LEU A 193 8.92 13.00 -4.60
CA LEU A 193 9.81 12.12 -5.35
C LEU A 193 11.04 11.69 -4.54
N GLU A 194 11.61 12.58 -3.72
CA GLU A 194 12.71 12.24 -2.79
C GLU A 194 12.25 11.27 -1.69
N ARG A 195 11.00 11.43 -1.21
CA ARG A 195 10.36 10.47 -0.31
C ARG A 195 10.21 9.10 -0.99
N LEU A 196 9.68 9.05 -2.21
CA LEU A 196 9.55 7.82 -2.98
C LEU A 196 10.90 7.16 -3.25
N GLN A 197 11.96 7.93 -3.56
CA GLN A 197 13.32 7.40 -3.64
C GLN A 197 13.72 6.69 -2.34
N THR A 198 13.51 7.33 -1.20
CA THR A 198 13.88 6.77 0.11
C THR A 198 13.09 5.51 0.43
N LEU A 199 11.78 5.52 0.25
CA LEU A 199 10.90 4.38 0.52
C LEU A 199 11.16 3.19 -0.43
N SER A 200 11.61 3.47 -1.66
CA SER A 200 11.87 2.44 -2.68
C SER A 200 13.26 1.79 -2.57
N LYS A 201 14.18 2.39 -1.79
CA LYS A 201 15.55 1.85 -1.60
C LYS A 201 15.56 0.43 -1.03
N GLN A 202 14.65 0.12 -0.11
CA GLN A 202 14.55 -1.21 0.49
C GLN A 202 14.29 -2.32 -0.54
N PHE A 203 13.67 -1.96 -1.67
CA PHE A 203 13.37 -2.87 -2.77
C PHE A 203 14.41 -2.83 -3.90
N GLY A 204 15.56 -2.17 -3.68
CA GLY A 204 16.59 -2.00 -4.70
C GLY A 204 16.15 -1.15 -5.91
N THR A 205 15.03 -0.44 -5.82
CA THR A 205 14.47 0.32 -6.94
C THR A 205 15.02 1.73 -6.97
N THR A 206 15.63 2.10 -8.10
CA THR A 206 16.19 3.44 -8.31
C THR A 206 15.19 4.32 -9.06
N VAL A 207 14.73 5.39 -8.41
CA VAL A 207 13.89 6.42 -9.03
C VAL A 207 14.78 7.61 -9.41
N SER A 208 14.86 7.95 -10.69
CA SER A 208 15.53 9.17 -11.17
C SER A 208 14.51 10.32 -11.28
N ILE A 209 14.90 11.56 -11.00
CA ILE A 209 13.99 12.72 -11.11
C ILE A 209 14.35 13.52 -12.36
N GLN A 210 13.37 13.70 -13.26
CA GLN A 210 13.52 14.42 -14.53
C GLN A 210 12.36 15.39 -14.69
N ASN A 211 12.63 16.70 -14.66
CA ASN A 211 11.62 17.76 -14.83
C ASN A 211 10.36 17.59 -13.95
N GLY A 212 10.56 17.25 -12.67
CA GLY A 212 9.45 17.04 -11.71
C GLY A 212 8.71 15.69 -11.86
N ILE A 213 9.25 14.76 -12.64
CA ILE A 213 8.70 13.41 -12.85
C ILE A 213 9.71 12.39 -12.32
N GLY A 214 9.24 11.42 -11.53
CA GLY A 214 10.04 10.24 -11.16
C GLY A 214 10.07 9.24 -12.31
N VAL A 215 11.24 8.75 -12.69
CA VAL A 215 11.43 7.82 -13.80
C VAL A 215 12.24 6.62 -13.32
N ILE A 216 11.65 5.43 -13.46
CA ILE A 216 12.32 4.15 -13.22
C ILE A 216 12.50 3.48 -14.58
N ARG A 217 13.74 3.25 -14.99
CA ARG A 217 14.07 2.49 -16.21
C ARG A 217 14.36 1.06 -15.83
N VAL A 218 13.66 0.12 -16.46
CA VAL A 218 13.90 -1.30 -16.24
C VAL A 218 14.95 -1.74 -17.24
N ALA A 219 16.15 -2.04 -16.75
CA ALA A 219 17.20 -2.56 -17.61
C ALA A 219 16.73 -3.89 -18.21
N SER A 220 16.64 -3.95 -19.53
CA SER A 220 16.55 -5.21 -20.24
C SER A 220 17.82 -5.98 -19.93
N LYS A 221 17.73 -7.07 -19.16
CA LYS A 221 18.82 -8.05 -19.14
C LYS A 221 19.01 -8.48 -20.59
N GLN A 222 20.10 -8.03 -21.21
CA GLN A 222 20.51 -8.55 -22.51
C GLN A 222 20.68 -10.05 -22.32
N THR A 223 19.82 -10.79 -22.99
CA THR A 223 19.94 -12.24 -23.11
C THR A 223 20.99 -12.43 -24.19
N ASN A 224 22.24 -12.63 -23.77
CA ASN A 224 23.24 -13.26 -24.64
C ASN A 224 22.91 -14.74 -24.80
#